data_AF-A0A817VHK8-F1
#
_entry.id   AF-A0A817VHK8-F1
#
_cell.length_a   1.000
_cell.length_b   1.000
_cell.length_c   1.000
_cell.angle_alpha   90.00
_cell.angle_beta   90.00
_cell.angle_gamma   90.00
#
_symmetry.space_group_name_H-M   'P 1'
#
loop_
_entity.id
_entity.type
_entity.pdbx_description
1 polymer ?
#
loop_
_entity_poly.entity_id
_entity_poly.type
_entity_poly.pdbx_seq_one_letter_code
_entity_poly.pdbx_strand_id
1 'polypeptide(L)'
;MHTGLLVILGMFMANEETRCLWFNPSAAEDLDREYTLIGMLLGLAIYNSIILDIKFPLVIYRKLIGKIGTFEDLEASHPTIYRSLKSLLTFDEQNEGITVEDAFGLTFQVAITDAIDSPVLFDLKENGNTIPVTNANREEFVRLYSDLLLNKSIEKQFDPFFHGFLLVTRDSSLRKLFRADEIDLLVAGSQVLDFNQLASAADYDGGYTKDSPTIRNFWSVLMTFTDEKKRKFLQFTTGSDRAPIGGLARLKLIISRNGPDSDRLPTAHTCFNALLLPDYSSIEKLQEKLSIAIDNAAGFGLR
;
A
#
# COMPACT_ATOMS: atom_id res chain seq x y z
N MET A 1 2.28 -11.83 -2.22
CA MET A 1 3.04 -11.07 -3.24
C MET A 1 3.77 -9.97 -2.47
N HIS A 2 5.09 -9.89 -2.57
CA HIS A 2 5.85 -8.90 -1.80
C HIS A 2 5.99 -7.63 -2.65
N THR A 3 5.66 -6.47 -2.07
CA THR A 3 5.74 -5.14 -2.72
C THR A 3 7.07 -4.92 -3.45
N GLY A 4 8.18 -5.36 -2.84
CA GLY A 4 9.52 -5.27 -3.44
C GLY A 4 9.69 -6.02 -4.78
N LEU A 5 9.00 -7.14 -4.99
CA LEU A 5 9.13 -7.89 -6.25
C LEU A 5 8.49 -7.14 -7.43
N LEU A 6 7.38 -6.44 -7.18
CA LEU A 6 6.69 -5.63 -8.18
C LEU A 6 7.53 -4.43 -8.65
N VAL A 7 8.31 -3.86 -7.73
CA VAL A 7 9.25 -2.77 -8.02
C VAL A 7 10.48 -3.29 -8.75
N ILE A 8 11.05 -4.41 -8.32
CA ILE A 8 12.22 -5.05 -8.98
C ILE A 8 11.92 -5.42 -10.43
N LEU A 9 10.68 -5.86 -10.72
CA LEU A 9 10.25 -6.18 -12.09
C LEU A 9 9.97 -4.93 -12.95
N GLY A 10 10.08 -3.71 -12.39
CA GLY A 10 9.87 -2.45 -13.12
C GLY A 10 8.41 -2.15 -13.46
N MET A 11 7.45 -2.91 -12.93
CA MET A 11 6.03 -2.73 -13.20
C MET A 11 5.41 -1.57 -12.43
N PHE A 12 5.88 -1.37 -11.20
CA PHE A 12 5.41 -0.31 -10.31
C PHE A 12 6.60 0.45 -9.73
N MET A 13 6.40 1.74 -9.49
CA MET A 13 7.35 2.59 -8.77
C MET A 13 6.84 2.81 -7.35
N ALA A 14 7.74 2.77 -6.37
CA ALA A 14 7.40 3.15 -5.01
C ALA A 14 7.59 4.66 -4.85
N ASN A 15 6.54 5.36 -4.44
CA ASN A 15 6.65 6.78 -4.10
C ASN A 15 7.29 6.89 -2.70
N GLU A 16 8.41 7.61 -2.57
CA GLU A 16 9.15 7.70 -1.30
C GLU A 16 8.35 8.41 -0.19
N GLU A 17 7.57 9.43 -0.54
CA GLU A 17 6.78 10.24 0.41
C GLU A 17 5.60 9.43 0.98
N THR A 18 4.88 8.71 0.12
CA THR A 18 3.65 8.00 0.51
C THR A 18 3.87 6.52 0.80
N ARG A 19 5.00 5.95 0.35
CA ARG A 19 5.29 4.51 0.29
C ARG A 19 4.26 3.69 -0.50
N CYS A 20 3.45 4.35 -1.32
CA CYS A 20 2.48 3.69 -2.17
C CYS A 20 3.14 3.28 -3.49
N LEU A 21 2.66 2.18 -4.06
CA LEU A 21 2.97 1.77 -5.42
C LEU A 21 2.17 2.58 -6.42
N TRP A 22 2.83 3.02 -7.47
CA TRP A 22 2.23 3.64 -8.65
C TRP A 22 2.65 2.87 -9.90
N PHE A 23 1.81 2.84 -10.94
CA PHE A 23 2.19 2.21 -12.21
C PHE A 23 3.40 2.92 -12.80
N ASN A 24 4.37 2.17 -13.30
CA ASN A 24 5.51 2.76 -14.02
C ASN A 24 5.08 3.15 -15.44
N PRO A 25 5.00 4.45 -15.80
CA PRO A 25 4.62 4.88 -17.14
C PRO A 25 5.60 4.39 -18.21
N SER A 26 6.85 4.16 -17.82
CA SER A 26 7.96 3.74 -18.68
C SER A 26 8.33 2.27 -18.47
N ALA A 27 7.38 1.45 -18.00
CA ALA A 27 7.55 0.01 -17.91
C ALA A 27 7.96 -0.57 -19.28
N ALA A 28 8.73 -1.66 -19.26
CA ALA A 28 9.14 -2.36 -20.48
C ALA A 28 7.92 -2.75 -21.34
N GLU A 29 8.11 -2.78 -22.65
CA GLU A 29 7.10 -3.28 -23.58
C GLU A 29 6.80 -4.76 -23.27
N ASP A 30 5.55 -5.18 -23.51
CA ASP A 30 5.03 -6.57 -23.34
C ASP A 30 4.75 -7.09 -21.91
N LEU A 31 4.54 -6.22 -20.92
CA LEU A 31 4.15 -6.63 -19.54
C LEU A 31 2.64 -6.86 -19.32
N ASP A 32 1.84 -6.91 -20.38
CA ASP A 32 0.38 -7.03 -20.33
C ASP A 32 -0.08 -8.28 -19.55
N ARG A 33 0.65 -9.39 -19.69
CA ARG A 33 0.32 -10.65 -19.02
C ARG A 33 0.52 -10.54 -17.52
N GLU A 34 1.60 -9.92 -17.09
CA GLU A 34 1.96 -9.70 -15.70
C GLU A 34 0.96 -8.75 -15.04
N TYR A 35 0.60 -7.64 -15.70
CA TYR A 35 -0.45 -6.74 -15.20
C TYR A 35 -1.79 -7.46 -15.08
N THR A 36 -2.16 -8.26 -16.08
CA THR A 36 -3.37 -9.10 -16.05
C THR A 36 -3.35 -10.07 -14.87
N LEU A 37 -2.21 -10.73 -14.61
CA LEU A 37 -2.03 -11.65 -13.49
C LEU A 37 -2.24 -10.94 -12.15
N ILE A 38 -1.64 -9.77 -11.95
CA ILE A 38 -1.78 -9.00 -10.71
C ILE A 38 -3.24 -8.55 -10.52
N GLY A 39 -3.89 -8.10 -11.59
CA GLY A 39 -5.33 -7.78 -11.58
C GLY A 39 -6.18 -8.96 -11.12
N MET A 40 -5.94 -10.15 -11.69
CA MET A 40 -6.63 -11.39 -11.29
C MET A 40 -6.36 -11.73 -9.82
N LEU A 41 -5.11 -11.59 -9.36
CA LEU A 41 -4.73 -11.85 -7.97
C LEU A 41 -5.45 -10.92 -6.99
N LEU A 42 -5.63 -9.64 -7.32
CA LEU A 42 -6.45 -8.73 -6.52
C LEU A 42 -7.90 -9.23 -6.42
N GLY A 43 -8.50 -9.63 -7.55
CA GLY A 43 -9.86 -10.16 -7.56
C GLY A 43 -9.99 -11.42 -6.70
N LEU A 44 -9.05 -12.37 -6.84
CA LEU A 44 -9.05 -13.62 -6.07
C LEU A 44 -8.85 -13.37 -4.57
N ALA A 45 -8.01 -12.42 -4.19
CA ALA A 45 -7.77 -12.05 -2.81
C ALA A 45 -9.06 -11.58 -2.12
N ILE A 46 -9.83 -10.71 -2.80
CA ILE A 46 -11.12 -10.22 -2.30
C ILE A 46 -12.08 -11.40 -2.06
N TYR A 47 -12.26 -12.30 -3.03
CA TYR A 47 -13.19 -13.43 -2.88
C TYR A 47 -12.80 -14.43 -1.80
N ASN A 48 -11.50 -14.67 -1.62
CA ASN A 48 -11.00 -15.61 -0.62
C ASN A 48 -10.80 -14.98 0.76
N SER A 49 -11.16 -13.70 0.94
CA SER A 49 -10.94 -12.95 2.19
C SER A 49 -9.47 -12.97 2.63
N ILE A 50 -8.55 -12.90 1.65
CA ILE A 50 -7.11 -12.85 1.86
C ILE A 50 -6.67 -11.41 1.64
N ILE A 51 -5.94 -10.85 2.62
CA ILE A 51 -5.32 -9.53 2.45
C ILE A 51 -4.00 -9.66 1.70
N LEU A 52 -3.69 -8.67 0.88
CA LEU A 52 -2.44 -8.53 0.16
C LEU A 52 -1.61 -7.43 0.81
N ASP A 53 -0.32 -7.69 0.98
CA ASP A 53 0.65 -6.66 1.33
C ASP A 53 0.97 -5.80 0.09
N ILE A 54 0.00 -4.99 -0.31
CA ILE A 54 0.08 -4.05 -1.43
C ILE A 54 -0.50 -2.72 -0.95
N LYS A 55 0.23 -1.63 -1.20
CA LYS A 55 -0.20 -0.28 -0.85
C LYS A 55 -0.38 0.55 -2.11
N PHE A 56 -1.60 0.64 -2.63
CA PHE A 56 -1.93 1.56 -3.71
C PHE A 56 -2.54 2.86 -3.17
N PRO A 57 -2.38 4.00 -3.86
CA PRO A 57 -3.18 5.18 -3.56
C PRO A 57 -4.65 4.91 -3.91
N LEU A 58 -5.56 5.58 -3.20
CA LEU A 58 -7.01 5.35 -3.30
C LEU A 58 -7.57 5.45 -4.72
N VAL A 59 -6.94 6.28 -5.56
CA VAL A 59 -7.29 6.48 -6.97
C VAL A 59 -7.24 5.19 -7.79
N ILE A 60 -6.35 4.24 -7.47
CA ILE A 60 -6.31 2.95 -8.19
C ILE A 60 -7.60 2.17 -7.95
N TYR A 61 -8.08 2.12 -6.71
CA TYR A 61 -9.35 1.46 -6.38
C TYR A 61 -10.56 2.23 -6.95
N ARG A 62 -10.49 3.57 -7.03
CA ARG A 62 -11.49 4.36 -7.77
C ARG A 62 -11.56 3.95 -9.24
N LYS A 63 -10.41 3.74 -9.88
CA LYS A 63 -10.32 3.28 -11.27
C LYS A 63 -10.86 1.86 -11.44
N LEU A 64 -10.60 0.95 -10.50
CA LEU A 64 -11.17 -0.41 -10.50
C LEU A 64 -12.71 -0.44 -10.41
N ILE A 65 -13.35 0.56 -9.80
CA ILE A 65 -14.82 0.68 -9.81
C ILE A 65 -15.36 1.41 -11.06
N GLY A 66 -14.48 1.83 -11.97
CA GLY A 66 -14.82 2.47 -13.24
C GLY A 66 -14.90 4.00 -13.19
N LYS A 67 -14.30 4.64 -12.18
CA LYS A 67 -14.17 6.10 -12.11
C LYS A 67 -12.80 6.54 -12.64
N ILE A 68 -12.70 7.75 -13.17
CA ILE A 68 -11.41 8.33 -13.54
C ILE A 68 -10.73 8.97 -12.31
N GLY A 69 -9.40 9.09 -12.38
CA GLY A 69 -8.64 9.89 -11.43
C GLY A 69 -8.88 11.39 -11.66
N THR A 70 -8.95 12.16 -10.58
CA THR A 70 -9.19 13.61 -10.60
C THR A 70 -8.10 14.39 -9.86
N PHE A 71 -8.11 15.71 -9.95
CA PHE A 71 -7.13 16.57 -9.27
C PHE A 71 -7.02 16.27 -7.76
N GLU A 72 -8.14 16.03 -7.09
CA GLU A 72 -8.20 15.74 -5.66
C GLU A 72 -7.47 14.43 -5.31
N ASP A 73 -7.42 13.47 -6.23
CA ASP A 73 -6.70 12.21 -6.03
C ASP A 73 -5.17 12.39 -6.02
N LEU A 74 -4.66 13.51 -6.54
CA LEU A 74 -3.24 13.84 -6.45
C LEU A 74 -2.81 14.06 -5.00
N GLU A 75 -3.69 14.48 -4.10
CA GLU A 75 -3.34 14.72 -2.69
C GLU A 75 -2.74 13.47 -2.04
N ALA A 76 -3.32 12.30 -2.32
CA ALA A 76 -2.87 11.03 -1.76
C ALA A 76 -1.83 10.30 -2.64
N SER A 77 -1.83 10.54 -3.96
CA SER A 77 -0.93 9.84 -4.89
C SER A 77 0.38 10.60 -5.18
N HIS A 78 0.29 11.91 -5.34
CA HIS A 78 1.40 12.81 -5.70
C HIS A 78 1.34 14.10 -4.86
N PRO A 79 1.57 14.03 -3.53
CA PRO A 79 1.27 15.14 -2.61
C PRO A 79 2.01 16.44 -2.96
N THR A 80 3.26 16.33 -3.39
CA THR A 80 4.07 17.47 -3.82
C THR A 80 3.48 18.17 -5.05
N ILE A 81 3.08 17.40 -6.08
CA ILE A 81 2.42 17.96 -7.28
C ILE A 81 1.07 18.59 -6.90
N TYR A 82 0.29 17.92 -6.05
CA TYR A 82 -0.99 18.46 -5.57
C TYR A 82 -0.81 19.82 -4.89
N ARG A 83 0.18 19.96 -3.98
CA ARG A 83 0.49 21.24 -3.32
C ARG A 83 0.84 22.34 -4.33
N SER A 84 1.69 22.03 -5.31
CA SER A 84 2.08 22.99 -6.36
C SER A 84 0.90 23.43 -7.22
N LEU A 85 0.07 22.49 -7.69
CA LEU A 85 -1.11 22.80 -8.50
C LEU A 85 -2.19 23.53 -7.69
N LYS A 86 -2.36 23.20 -6.40
CA LYS A 86 -3.24 23.93 -5.50
C LYS A 86 -2.78 25.36 -5.31
N SER A 87 -1.47 25.58 -5.14
CA SER A 87 -0.89 26.93 -5.07
C SER A 87 -1.16 27.75 -6.33
N LEU A 88 -1.09 27.13 -7.51
CA LEU A 88 -1.44 27.77 -8.78
C LEU A 88 -2.92 28.18 -8.82
N LEU A 89 -3.82 27.29 -8.39
CA LEU A 89 -5.27 27.55 -8.35
C LEU A 89 -5.66 28.64 -7.36
N THR A 90 -4.98 28.72 -6.22
CA THR A 90 -5.31 29.70 -5.16
C THR A 90 -4.49 30.98 -5.25
N PHE A 91 -3.62 31.12 -6.25
CA PHE A 91 -2.80 32.31 -6.44
C PHE A 91 -3.69 33.53 -6.70
N ASP A 92 -3.44 34.64 -5.99
CA ASP A 92 -4.19 35.88 -6.10
C ASP A 92 -3.31 36.97 -6.70
N GLU A 93 -3.49 37.23 -8.00
CA GLU A 93 -2.73 38.26 -8.72
C GLU A 93 -2.92 39.66 -8.13
N GLN A 94 -4.07 39.96 -7.53
CA GLN A 94 -4.34 41.29 -6.96
C GLN A 94 -3.57 41.51 -5.66
N ASN A 95 -3.56 40.49 -4.80
CA ASN A 95 -2.84 40.54 -3.54
C ASN A 95 -1.32 40.52 -3.74
N GLU A 96 -0.84 39.71 -4.69
CA GLU A 96 0.60 39.54 -4.96
C GLU A 96 1.17 40.63 -5.88
N GLY A 97 0.32 41.33 -6.66
CA GLY A 97 0.73 42.41 -7.55
C GLY A 97 1.54 41.94 -8.77
N ILE A 98 1.48 40.64 -9.09
CA ILE A 98 2.16 39.99 -10.22
C ILE A 98 1.20 39.00 -10.89
N THR A 99 1.35 38.80 -12.21
CA THR A 99 0.51 37.85 -12.95
C THR A 99 0.89 36.40 -12.66
N VAL A 100 -0.04 35.46 -12.85
CA VAL A 100 0.24 34.01 -12.77
C VAL A 100 1.34 33.60 -13.76
N GLU A 101 1.32 34.19 -14.96
CA GLU A 101 2.31 33.89 -16.00
C GLU A 101 3.72 34.25 -15.53
N ASP A 102 3.91 35.46 -14.99
CA ASP A 102 5.22 35.93 -14.51
C ASP A 102 5.66 35.22 -13.22
N ALA A 103 4.72 34.91 -12.32
CA ALA A 103 5.03 34.29 -11.04
C ALA A 103 5.46 32.82 -11.17
N PHE A 104 4.84 32.07 -12.09
CA PHE A 104 5.08 30.64 -12.24
C PHE A 104 5.94 30.28 -13.46
N GLY A 105 5.92 31.09 -14.53
CA GLY A 105 6.71 30.83 -15.75
C GLY A 105 6.38 29.49 -16.43
N LEU A 106 5.15 28.99 -16.28
CA LEU A 106 4.73 27.70 -16.80
C LEU A 106 4.12 27.81 -18.20
N THR A 107 4.27 26.74 -18.98
CA THR A 107 3.53 26.53 -20.24
C THR A 107 2.70 25.26 -20.15
N PHE A 108 1.89 24.96 -21.16
CA PHE A 108 1.15 23.71 -21.25
C PHE A 108 2.02 22.49 -21.63
N GLN A 109 3.35 22.59 -21.51
CA GLN A 109 4.28 21.46 -21.59
C GLN A 109 4.79 21.10 -20.20
N VAL A 110 4.74 19.82 -19.84
CA VAL A 110 5.18 19.32 -18.53
C VAL A 110 6.22 18.21 -18.70
N ALA A 111 7.10 18.06 -17.70
CA ALA A 111 8.05 16.95 -17.63
C ALA A 111 7.55 15.90 -16.64
N ILE A 112 7.51 14.64 -17.06
CA ILE A 112 7.30 13.49 -16.17
C ILE A 112 8.60 12.68 -16.14
N THR A 113 9.10 12.43 -14.94
CA THR A 113 10.29 11.61 -14.72
C THR A 113 9.98 10.14 -15.00
N ASP A 114 10.80 9.49 -15.82
CA ASP A 114 10.71 8.05 -16.06
C ASP A 114 11.38 7.21 -14.95
N ALA A 115 11.41 5.89 -15.13
CA ALA A 115 11.99 4.97 -14.16
C ALA A 115 13.52 5.05 -14.01
N ILE A 116 14.21 5.82 -14.86
CA ILE A 116 15.67 6.03 -14.87
C ILE A 116 15.98 7.52 -14.57
N ASP A 117 15.08 8.20 -13.88
CA ASP A 117 15.20 9.61 -13.49
C ASP A 117 15.38 10.59 -14.67
N SER A 118 14.98 10.19 -15.88
CA SER A 118 15.07 11.02 -17.08
C SER A 118 13.75 11.75 -17.34
N PRO A 119 13.76 13.09 -17.56
CA PRO A 119 12.55 13.85 -17.80
C PRO A 119 12.04 13.63 -19.23
N VAL A 120 10.79 13.19 -19.36
CA VAL A 120 10.07 13.10 -20.64
C VAL A 120 9.07 14.23 -20.74
N LEU A 121 9.14 15.01 -21.83
CA LEU A 121 8.27 16.15 -22.06
C LEU A 121 6.95 15.74 -22.71
N PHE A 122 5.85 16.28 -22.19
CA PHE A 122 4.49 16.05 -22.68
C PHE A 122 3.78 17.38 -22.89
N ASP A 123 3.27 17.58 -24.10
CA ASP A 123 2.34 18.67 -24.39
C ASP A 123 0.93 18.29 -23.92
N LEU A 124 0.39 19.04 -22.95
CA LEU A 124 -0.96 18.83 -22.41
C LEU A 124 -2.06 19.13 -23.43
N LYS A 125 -1.75 20.02 -24.39
CA LYS A 125 -2.56 20.37 -25.56
C LYS A 125 -1.65 20.75 -26.72
N GLU A 126 -2.20 20.84 -27.92
CA GLU A 126 -1.46 21.17 -29.14
C GLU A 126 -0.62 22.46 -28.96
N ASN A 127 0.65 22.41 -29.33
CA ASN A 127 1.63 23.50 -29.16
C ASN A 127 1.81 23.94 -27.69
N GLY A 128 1.69 23.00 -26.74
CA GLY A 128 1.70 23.28 -25.30
C GLY A 128 2.92 24.06 -24.82
N ASN A 129 4.08 23.82 -25.42
CA ASN A 129 5.32 24.55 -25.16
C ASN A 129 5.29 26.07 -25.46
N THR A 130 4.34 26.53 -26.28
CA THR A 130 4.21 27.95 -26.65
C THR A 130 3.05 28.66 -25.94
N ILE A 131 2.23 27.91 -25.20
CA ILE A 131 1.02 28.45 -24.56
C ILE A 131 1.32 28.67 -23.08
N PRO A 132 1.43 29.94 -22.61
CA PRO A 132 1.67 30.21 -21.21
C PRO A 132 0.46 29.88 -20.34
N VAL A 133 0.73 29.51 -19.10
CA VAL A 133 -0.28 29.35 -18.07
C VAL A 133 -0.58 30.73 -17.46
N THR A 134 -1.84 31.14 -17.54
CA THR A 134 -2.35 32.42 -17.05
C THR A 134 -3.49 32.18 -16.07
N ASN A 135 -3.91 33.22 -15.36
CA ASN A 135 -5.04 33.13 -14.44
C ASN A 135 -6.35 32.69 -15.13
N ALA A 136 -6.52 33.00 -16.42
CA ALA A 136 -7.70 32.61 -17.20
C ALA A 136 -7.71 31.13 -17.60
N ASN A 137 -6.55 30.48 -17.70
CA ASN A 137 -6.44 29.09 -18.20
C ASN A 137 -5.84 28.10 -17.19
N ARG A 138 -5.48 28.55 -15.97
CA ARG A 138 -4.89 27.70 -14.93
C ARG A 138 -5.74 26.49 -14.55
N GLU A 139 -7.06 26.62 -14.54
CA GLU A 139 -7.97 25.50 -14.25
C GLU A 139 -7.88 24.41 -15.33
N GLU A 140 -7.77 24.82 -16.61
CA GLU A 140 -7.56 23.90 -17.72
C GLU A 140 -6.21 23.18 -17.59
N PHE A 141 -5.15 23.92 -17.28
CA PHE A 141 -3.81 23.36 -17.07
C PHE A 141 -3.84 22.29 -15.97
N VAL A 142 -4.40 22.61 -14.80
CA VAL A 142 -4.50 21.66 -13.67
C VAL A 142 -5.30 20.43 -14.02
N ARG A 143 -6.42 20.59 -14.73
CA ARG A 143 -7.25 19.47 -15.18
C ARG A 143 -6.50 18.55 -16.15
N LEU A 144 -5.83 19.11 -17.16
CA LEU A 144 -5.09 18.34 -18.16
C LEU A 144 -3.88 17.65 -17.55
N TYR A 145 -3.16 18.31 -16.65
CA TYR A 145 -2.01 17.72 -16.00
C TYR A 145 -2.42 16.58 -15.05
N SER A 146 -3.50 16.77 -14.29
CA SER A 146 -4.05 15.70 -13.42
C SER A 146 -4.50 14.49 -14.25
N ASP A 147 -5.13 14.71 -15.39
CA ASP A 147 -5.57 13.66 -16.31
C ASP A 147 -4.39 12.91 -16.95
N LEU A 148 -3.32 13.63 -17.33
CA LEU A 148 -2.09 13.02 -17.82
C LEU A 148 -1.48 12.07 -16.77
N LEU A 149 -1.31 12.56 -15.53
CA LEU A 149 -0.67 11.78 -14.46
C LEU A 149 -1.50 10.56 -14.04
N LEU A 150 -2.80 10.73 -13.83
CA LEU A 150 -3.63 9.69 -13.21
C LEU A 150 -4.30 8.74 -14.20
N ASN A 151 -4.42 9.14 -15.46
CA ASN A 151 -5.14 8.38 -16.49
C ASN A 151 -4.24 8.05 -17.68
N LYS A 152 -3.82 9.04 -18.46
CA LYS A 152 -3.17 8.79 -19.77
C LYS A 152 -1.79 8.15 -19.66
N SER A 153 -0.96 8.61 -18.72
CA SER A 153 0.43 8.14 -18.59
C SER A 153 0.53 6.67 -18.19
N ILE A 154 -0.52 6.12 -17.57
CA ILE A 154 -0.55 4.74 -17.09
C ILE A 154 -1.54 3.86 -17.84
N GLU A 155 -2.20 4.37 -18.88
CA GLU A 155 -3.31 3.68 -19.56
C GLU A 155 -2.89 2.29 -20.08
N LYS A 156 -1.73 2.23 -20.75
CA LYS A 156 -1.18 0.97 -21.30
C LYS A 156 -0.97 -0.10 -20.23
N GLN A 157 -0.56 0.29 -19.03
CA GLN A 157 -0.30 -0.64 -17.93
C GLN A 157 -1.58 -0.94 -17.11
N PHE A 158 -2.44 0.06 -16.98
CA PHE A 158 -3.66 -0.03 -16.19
C PHE A 158 -4.74 -0.86 -16.88
N ASP A 159 -4.86 -0.78 -18.20
CA ASP A 159 -5.86 -1.53 -18.97
C ASP A 159 -5.77 -3.06 -18.81
N PRO A 160 -4.60 -3.71 -19.00
CA PRO A 160 -4.46 -5.13 -18.74
C PRO A 160 -4.65 -5.49 -17.26
N PHE A 161 -4.20 -4.63 -16.34
CA PHE A 161 -4.45 -4.81 -14.91
C PHE A 161 -5.94 -4.80 -14.57
N PHE A 162 -6.67 -3.82 -15.09
CA PHE A 162 -8.12 -3.71 -14.92
C PHE A 162 -8.85 -4.88 -15.59
N HIS A 163 -8.40 -5.29 -16.77
CA HIS A 163 -8.92 -6.47 -17.45
C HIS A 163 -8.79 -7.72 -16.57
N GLY A 164 -7.60 -7.99 -16.02
CA GLY A 164 -7.37 -9.10 -15.09
C GLY A 164 -8.28 -9.06 -13.87
N PHE A 165 -8.45 -7.88 -13.28
CA PHE A 165 -9.39 -7.70 -12.16
C PHE A 165 -10.83 -8.04 -12.56
N LEU A 166 -11.27 -7.63 -13.74
CA LEU A 166 -12.61 -7.93 -14.25
C LEU A 166 -12.81 -9.42 -14.57
N LEU A 167 -11.78 -10.16 -14.99
CA LEU A 167 -11.90 -11.61 -15.24
C LEU A 167 -12.42 -12.37 -14.01
N VAL A 168 -12.12 -11.88 -12.81
CA VAL A 168 -12.58 -12.48 -11.54
C VAL A 168 -13.83 -11.80 -10.99
N THR A 169 -13.99 -10.48 -11.20
CA THR A 169 -15.00 -9.66 -10.51
C THR A 169 -16.17 -9.20 -11.39
N ARG A 170 -16.21 -9.55 -12.68
CA ARG A 170 -17.21 -9.05 -13.67
C ARG A 170 -18.65 -9.15 -13.19
N ASP A 171 -19.05 -10.29 -12.65
CA ASP A 171 -20.43 -10.55 -12.22
C ASP A 171 -20.68 -10.17 -10.75
N SER A 172 -19.69 -9.57 -10.09
CA SER A 172 -19.81 -9.13 -8.71
C SER A 172 -20.56 -7.79 -8.59
N SER A 173 -21.08 -7.53 -7.40
CA SER A 173 -21.66 -6.22 -7.06
C SER A 173 -20.61 -5.20 -6.60
N LEU A 174 -19.31 -5.53 -6.64
CA LEU A 174 -18.23 -4.67 -6.12
C LEU A 174 -18.28 -3.26 -6.71
N ARG A 175 -18.39 -3.15 -8.04
CA ARG A 175 -18.42 -1.85 -8.74
C ARG A 175 -19.66 -1.01 -8.46
N LYS A 176 -20.75 -1.63 -7.97
CA LYS A 176 -22.04 -0.97 -7.73
C LYS A 176 -22.27 -0.62 -6.28
N LEU A 177 -21.76 -1.44 -5.36
CA LEU A 177 -22.05 -1.34 -3.93
C LEU A 177 -20.91 -0.75 -3.11
N PHE A 178 -19.67 -0.84 -3.60
CA PHE A 178 -18.50 -0.46 -2.81
C PHE A 178 -17.93 0.88 -3.24
N ARG A 179 -17.44 1.63 -2.25
CA ARG A 179 -16.56 2.77 -2.41
C ARG A 179 -15.10 2.31 -2.52
N ALA A 180 -14.25 3.19 -3.01
CA ALA A 180 -12.84 2.88 -3.27
C ALA A 180 -12.07 2.49 -1.99
N ASP A 181 -12.39 3.10 -0.86
CA ASP A 181 -11.80 2.81 0.45
C ASP A 181 -12.28 1.48 1.02
N GLU A 182 -13.51 1.08 0.71
CA GLU A 182 -14.01 -0.24 1.08
C GLU A 182 -13.31 -1.34 0.25
N ILE A 183 -12.97 -1.06 -1.02
CA ILE A 183 -12.13 -1.96 -1.82
C ILE A 183 -10.69 -1.99 -1.29
N ASP A 184 -10.11 -0.86 -0.89
CA ASP A 184 -8.80 -0.85 -0.22
C ASP A 184 -8.82 -1.71 1.05
N LEU A 185 -9.88 -1.62 1.87
CA LEU A 185 -10.05 -2.48 3.04
C LEU A 185 -10.19 -3.96 2.69
N LEU A 186 -10.86 -4.31 1.59
CA LEU A 186 -10.95 -5.69 1.08
C LEU A 186 -9.59 -6.24 0.61
N VAL A 187 -8.78 -5.39 -0.02
CA VAL A 187 -7.51 -5.81 -0.62
C VAL A 187 -6.37 -5.77 0.39
N ALA A 188 -6.17 -4.64 1.07
CA ALA A 188 -5.02 -4.42 1.92
C ALA A 188 -5.31 -4.65 3.41
N GLY A 189 -6.59 -4.74 3.82
CA GLY A 189 -6.96 -4.93 5.22
C GLY A 189 -6.98 -3.63 6.04
N SER A 190 -7.43 -3.76 7.30
CA SER A 190 -7.65 -2.67 8.23
C SER A 190 -6.43 -2.34 9.08
N GLN A 191 -6.23 -1.05 9.36
CA GLN A 191 -5.22 -0.56 10.31
C GLN A 191 -5.71 -0.53 11.77
N VAL A 192 -6.98 -0.85 12.00
CA VAL A 192 -7.56 -0.93 13.35
C VAL A 192 -7.22 -2.30 13.92
N LEU A 193 -6.35 -2.32 14.94
CA LEU A 193 -5.79 -3.53 15.52
C LEU A 193 -6.27 -3.73 16.94
N ASP A 194 -7.11 -4.74 17.16
CA ASP A 194 -7.52 -5.17 18.50
C ASP A 194 -6.81 -6.47 18.89
N PHE A 195 -5.74 -6.34 19.66
CA PHE A 195 -4.95 -7.50 20.09
C PHE A 195 -5.69 -8.39 21.10
N ASN A 196 -6.76 -7.90 21.74
CA ASN A 196 -7.58 -8.75 22.60
C ASN A 196 -8.36 -9.75 21.76
N GLN A 197 -8.86 -9.31 20.61
CA GLN A 197 -9.49 -10.20 19.63
C GLN A 197 -8.50 -11.25 19.11
N LEU A 198 -7.26 -10.83 18.79
CA LEU A 198 -6.20 -11.76 18.39
C LEU A 198 -5.95 -12.82 19.46
N ALA A 199 -5.78 -12.41 20.72
CA ALA A 199 -5.54 -13.30 21.84
C ALA A 199 -6.68 -14.28 22.07
N SER A 200 -7.92 -13.81 21.92
CA SER A 200 -9.12 -14.64 22.12
C SER A 200 -9.32 -15.71 21.04
N ALA A 201 -8.79 -15.47 19.83
CA ALA A 201 -8.95 -16.35 18.67
C ALA A 201 -7.70 -17.20 18.37
N ALA A 202 -6.63 -17.06 19.15
CA ALA A 202 -5.39 -17.77 18.92
C ALA A 202 -5.48 -19.25 19.28
N ASP A 203 -4.90 -20.09 18.41
CA ASP A 203 -4.76 -21.53 18.60
C ASP A 203 -3.38 -21.87 19.15
N TYR A 204 -3.29 -22.98 19.89
CA TYR A 204 -2.06 -23.43 20.52
C TYR A 204 -1.73 -24.86 20.10
N ASP A 205 -0.46 -25.12 19.80
CA ASP A 205 0.01 -26.41 19.30
C ASP A 205 1.34 -26.84 19.96
N GLY A 206 1.74 -28.10 19.76
CA GLY A 206 2.96 -28.66 20.37
C GLY A 206 2.84 -28.83 21.89
N GLY A 207 1.61 -29.02 22.39
CA GLY A 207 1.32 -29.17 23.82
C GLY A 207 1.21 -27.84 24.58
N TYR A 208 1.26 -26.69 23.89
CA TYR A 208 0.80 -25.44 24.49
C TYR A 208 -0.72 -25.40 24.61
N THR A 209 -1.16 -24.70 25.65
CA THR A 209 -2.57 -24.37 25.88
C THR A 209 -2.64 -22.93 26.36
N LYS A 210 -3.84 -22.33 26.35
CA LYS A 210 -4.08 -21.00 26.91
C LYS A 210 -3.59 -20.82 28.36
N ASP A 211 -3.50 -21.92 29.11
CA ASP A 211 -3.12 -21.92 30.52
C ASP A 211 -1.63 -22.17 30.76
N SER A 212 -0.85 -22.48 29.71
CA SER A 212 0.59 -22.65 29.81
C SER A 212 1.27 -21.35 30.30
N PRO A 213 2.21 -21.42 31.26
CA PRO A 213 2.89 -20.22 31.78
C PRO A 213 3.52 -19.36 30.69
N THR A 214 4.20 -19.97 29.72
CA THR A 214 4.84 -19.29 28.58
C THR A 214 3.83 -18.55 27.70
N ILE A 215 2.63 -19.12 27.51
CA ILE A 215 1.56 -18.48 26.73
C ILE A 215 0.97 -17.27 27.47
N ARG A 216 0.74 -17.39 28.78
CA ARG A 216 0.29 -16.25 29.60
C ARG A 216 1.31 -15.12 29.62
N ASN A 217 2.59 -15.48 29.76
CA ASN A 217 3.71 -14.53 29.70
C ASN A 217 3.81 -13.87 28.32
N PHE A 218 3.67 -14.64 27.24
CA PHE A 218 3.65 -14.13 25.87
C PHE A 218 2.60 -13.03 25.68
N TRP A 219 1.34 -13.29 26.03
CA TRP A 219 0.28 -12.30 25.90
C TRP A 219 0.50 -11.09 26.81
N SER A 220 0.98 -11.31 28.04
CA SER A 220 1.31 -10.22 28.96
C SER A 220 2.38 -9.29 28.39
N VAL A 221 3.44 -9.86 27.81
CA VAL A 221 4.49 -9.10 27.13
C VAL A 221 3.94 -8.38 25.90
N LEU A 222 3.28 -9.09 24.99
CA LEU A 222 2.78 -8.51 23.73
C LEU A 222 1.80 -7.36 23.98
N MET A 223 0.98 -7.44 25.03
CA MET A 223 0.03 -6.38 25.36
C MET A 223 0.70 -5.09 25.85
N THR A 224 1.89 -5.18 26.45
CA THR A 224 2.68 -4.01 26.90
C THR A 224 3.43 -3.31 25.77
N PHE A 225 3.54 -3.93 24.59
CA PHE A 225 4.19 -3.32 23.44
C PHE A 225 3.40 -2.11 22.91
N THR A 226 4.16 -1.16 22.35
CA THR A 226 3.62 0.00 21.62
C THR A 226 2.90 -0.46 20.36
N ASP A 227 2.01 0.39 19.83
CA ASP A 227 1.28 0.08 18.59
C ASP A 227 2.22 -0.16 17.40
N GLU A 228 3.36 0.54 17.32
CA GLU A 228 4.38 0.30 16.31
C GLU A 228 4.97 -1.10 16.43
N LYS A 229 5.32 -1.53 17.66
CA LYS A 229 5.92 -2.84 17.88
C LYS A 229 4.91 -3.98 17.71
N LYS A 230 3.64 -3.73 18.04
CA LYS A 230 2.50 -4.60 17.73
C LYS A 230 2.29 -4.78 16.22
N ARG A 231 2.40 -3.71 15.43
CA ARG A 231 2.41 -3.79 13.95
C ARG A 231 3.57 -4.63 13.43
N LYS A 232 4.78 -4.41 13.94
CA LYS A 232 5.95 -5.22 13.59
C LYS A 232 5.77 -6.70 13.98
N PHE A 233 5.10 -7.00 15.08
CA PHE A 233 4.76 -8.38 15.45
C PHE A 233 3.81 -9.04 14.43
N LEU A 234 2.78 -8.33 13.96
CA LEU A 234 1.91 -8.85 12.90
C LEU A 234 2.70 -9.07 11.62
N GLN A 235 3.56 -8.11 11.24
CA GLN A 235 4.44 -8.27 10.07
C GLN A 235 5.33 -9.52 10.20
N PHE A 236 5.92 -9.74 11.37
CA PHE A 236 6.77 -10.88 11.66
C PHE A 236 6.02 -12.22 11.56
N THR A 237 4.78 -12.28 12.07
CA THR A 237 4.01 -13.54 12.17
C THR A 237 3.13 -13.83 10.96
N THR A 238 2.73 -12.82 10.20
CA THR A 238 1.70 -12.91 9.15
C THR A 238 2.15 -12.37 7.81
N GLY A 239 3.25 -11.61 7.78
CA GLY A 239 3.72 -10.90 6.58
C GLY A 239 2.95 -9.62 6.26
N SER A 240 2.03 -9.17 7.13
CA SER A 240 1.33 -7.89 7.03
C SER A 240 1.21 -7.24 8.40
N ASP A 241 1.20 -5.91 8.46
CA ASP A 241 0.91 -5.15 9.67
C ASP A 241 -0.58 -4.80 9.84
N ARG A 242 -1.45 -5.35 8.98
CA ARG A 242 -2.88 -5.06 8.91
C ARG A 242 -3.75 -6.26 9.32
N ALA A 243 -4.95 -5.96 9.80
CA ALA A 243 -5.96 -6.95 10.14
C ALA A 243 -6.81 -7.32 8.91
N PRO A 244 -7.24 -8.58 8.77
CA PRO A 244 -8.27 -8.96 7.81
C PRO A 244 -9.60 -8.27 8.09
N ILE A 245 -10.53 -8.38 7.14
CA ILE A 245 -11.91 -7.95 7.36
C ILE A 245 -12.52 -8.74 8.52
N GLY A 246 -13.18 -8.03 9.44
CA GLY A 246 -13.69 -8.59 10.67
C GLY A 246 -12.68 -8.59 11.82
N GLY A 247 -11.52 -7.96 11.65
CA GLY A 247 -10.56 -7.71 12.72
C GLY A 247 -9.60 -8.87 12.98
N LEU A 248 -8.74 -8.70 13.98
CA LEU A 248 -7.69 -9.67 14.30
C LEU A 248 -8.21 -11.02 14.80
N ALA A 249 -9.48 -11.13 15.21
CA ALA A 249 -10.10 -12.42 15.52
C ALA A 249 -10.18 -13.36 14.29
N ARG A 250 -10.14 -12.81 13.07
CA ARG A 250 -10.10 -13.60 11.82
C ARG A 250 -8.69 -14.06 11.47
N LEU A 251 -7.68 -13.45 12.08
CA LEU A 251 -6.30 -13.85 11.92
C LEU A 251 -6.08 -15.07 12.82
N LYS A 252 -6.17 -16.27 12.23
CA LYS A 252 -5.93 -17.55 12.92
C LYS A 252 -4.47 -17.70 13.31
N LEU A 253 -4.02 -16.96 14.32
CA LEU A 253 -2.67 -17.05 14.86
C LEU A 253 -2.51 -18.39 15.58
N ILE A 254 -1.49 -19.16 15.18
CA ILE A 254 -1.13 -20.42 15.83
C ILE A 254 0.16 -20.20 16.61
N ILE A 255 0.19 -20.51 17.91
CA ILE A 255 1.42 -20.48 18.72
C ILE A 255 1.84 -21.92 19.01
N SER A 256 2.85 -22.39 18.29
CA SER A 256 3.38 -23.75 18.39
C SER A 256 4.63 -23.79 19.27
N ARG A 257 4.69 -24.77 20.17
CA ARG A 257 5.88 -25.01 20.99
C ARG A 257 7.09 -25.38 20.12
N ASN A 258 8.20 -24.67 20.32
CA ASN A 258 9.43 -24.88 19.57
C ASN A 258 10.59 -25.34 20.49
N GLY A 259 10.35 -26.45 21.19
CA GLY A 259 11.32 -27.04 22.12
C GLY A 259 11.37 -26.37 23.50
N PRO A 260 12.28 -26.83 24.37
CA PRO A 260 12.44 -26.32 25.73
C PRO A 260 13.07 -24.92 25.76
N ASP A 261 13.30 -24.39 26.96
CA ASP A 261 14.09 -23.17 27.16
C ASP A 261 15.42 -23.25 26.40
N SER A 262 15.73 -22.20 25.66
CA SER A 262 16.95 -22.09 24.86
C SER A 262 17.25 -20.63 24.56
N ASP A 263 18.42 -20.36 23.98
CA ASP A 263 18.79 -18.99 23.56
C ASP A 263 18.37 -18.67 22.13
N ARG A 264 17.72 -19.61 21.44
CA ARG A 264 17.15 -19.42 20.10
C ARG A 264 16.07 -18.35 20.15
N LEU A 265 16.00 -17.53 19.11
CA LEU A 265 14.90 -16.59 18.91
C LEU A 265 13.63 -17.33 18.50
N PRO A 266 12.43 -16.80 18.79
CA PRO A 266 11.22 -17.32 18.18
C PRO A 266 11.28 -17.10 16.66
N THR A 267 10.63 -17.98 15.90
CA THR A 267 10.54 -17.90 14.43
C THR A 267 9.09 -17.95 13.99
N ALA A 268 8.81 -17.67 12.72
CA ALA A 268 7.44 -17.65 12.21
C ALA A 268 7.31 -18.33 10.83
N HIS A 269 6.12 -18.87 10.58
CA HIS A 269 5.67 -19.29 9.27
C HIS A 269 4.48 -18.42 8.85
N THR A 270 4.77 -17.34 8.12
CA THR A 270 3.79 -16.32 7.73
C THR A 270 2.64 -16.89 6.91
N CYS A 271 2.89 -17.86 6.01
CA CYS A 271 1.87 -18.52 5.22
C CYS A 271 0.77 -19.21 6.05
N PHE A 272 1.06 -19.54 7.32
CA PHE A 272 0.15 -20.22 8.23
C PHE A 272 -0.18 -19.39 9.46
N ASN A 273 0.27 -18.13 9.53
CA ASN A 273 0.19 -17.29 10.72
C ASN A 273 0.69 -18.02 11.98
N ALA A 274 1.79 -18.79 11.87
CA ALA A 274 2.28 -19.62 12.96
C ALA A 274 3.53 -19.03 13.59
N LEU A 275 3.49 -18.80 14.90
CA LEU A 275 4.63 -18.42 15.74
C LEU A 275 5.22 -19.66 16.42
N LEU A 276 6.49 -19.93 16.15
CA LEU A 276 7.25 -21.01 16.78
C LEU A 276 7.96 -20.46 18.02
N LEU A 277 7.41 -20.74 19.19
CA LEU A 277 7.83 -20.15 20.46
C LEU A 277 8.55 -21.19 21.34
N PRO A 278 9.84 -21.00 21.67
CA PRO A 278 10.52 -21.82 22.67
C PRO A 278 9.94 -21.63 24.07
N ASP A 279 10.08 -22.65 24.93
CA ASP A 279 9.55 -22.64 26.29
C ASP A 279 10.44 -21.86 27.27
N TYR A 280 10.55 -20.55 27.06
CA TYR A 280 11.44 -19.68 27.84
C TYR A 280 11.15 -19.74 29.34
N SER A 281 12.23 -19.85 30.12
CA SER A 281 12.17 -20.05 31.57
C SER A 281 11.69 -18.83 32.37
N SER A 282 11.73 -17.63 31.78
CA SER A 282 11.29 -16.38 32.44
C SER A 282 10.61 -15.41 31.47
N ILE A 283 9.79 -14.50 32.03
CA ILE A 283 9.10 -13.47 31.26
C ILE A 283 10.08 -12.45 30.67
N GLU A 284 11.17 -12.14 31.38
CA GLU A 284 12.23 -11.24 30.93
C GLU A 284 12.94 -11.81 29.71
N LYS A 285 13.29 -13.10 29.74
CA LYS A 285 13.90 -13.79 28.60
C LYS A 285 12.94 -13.84 27.40
N LEU A 286 11.66 -14.11 27.63
CA LEU A 286 10.64 -14.07 26.59
C LEU A 286 10.57 -12.67 25.95
N GLN A 287 10.49 -11.61 26.77
CA GLN A 287 10.39 -10.24 26.30
C GLN A 287 11.61 -9.81 25.49
N GLU A 288 12.80 -10.14 25.96
CA GLU A 288 14.06 -9.87 25.27
C GLU A 288 14.09 -10.58 23.90
N LYS A 289 13.90 -11.90 23.89
CA LYS A 289 14.01 -12.72 22.67
C LYS A 289 12.92 -12.38 21.65
N LEU A 290 11.68 -12.17 22.11
CA LEU A 290 10.58 -11.74 21.24
C LEU A 290 10.84 -10.35 20.66
N SER A 291 11.34 -9.41 21.48
CA SER A 291 11.72 -8.08 20.99
C SER A 291 12.80 -8.14 19.92
N ILE A 292 13.87 -8.88 20.17
CA ILE A 292 14.96 -9.05 19.21
C ILE A 292 14.44 -9.65 17.91
N ALA A 293 13.61 -10.70 17.97
CA ALA A 293 13.04 -11.32 16.77
C ALA A 293 12.21 -10.33 15.95
N ILE A 294 11.29 -9.61 16.59
CA ILE A 294 10.41 -8.64 15.92
C ILE A 294 11.21 -7.47 15.31
N ASP A 295 12.16 -6.92 16.07
CA ASP A 295 12.90 -5.72 15.66
C ASP A 295 13.92 -6.03 14.55
N ASN A 296 14.36 -7.29 14.43
CA ASN A 296 15.29 -7.75 13.39
C ASN A 296 14.61 -8.57 12.27
N ALA A 297 13.28 -8.66 12.27
CA ALA A 297 12.51 -9.40 11.27
C ALA A 297 12.44 -8.73 9.89
N ALA A 298 13.26 -7.71 9.60
CA ALA A 298 13.20 -6.98 8.33
C ALA A 298 13.30 -7.96 7.15
N GLY A 299 12.18 -8.15 6.45
CA GLY A 299 12.11 -8.99 5.26
C GLY A 299 13.10 -8.47 4.21
N PHE A 300 14.12 -9.28 3.88
CA PHE A 300 15.15 -9.08 2.85
C PHE A 300 15.38 -7.64 2.34
N GLY A 301 15.51 -6.69 3.26
CA GLY A 301 15.88 -5.31 3.00
C GLY A 301 17.30 -5.13 3.51
N LEU A 302 18.26 -5.85 2.92
CA LEU A 302 19.66 -5.48 3.05
C LEU A 302 19.83 -4.09 2.42
N ARG A 303 20.26 -3.13 3.24
CA ARG A 303 20.90 -1.91 2.75
C ARG A 303 22.29 -2.24 2.20
#